data_AF-A0A7Z0IUG6-F1
#
_entry.id   AF-A0A7Z0IUG6-F1
#
_cell.length_a   1.000
_cell.length_b   1.000
_cell.length_c   1.000
_cell.angle_alpha   90.00
_cell.angle_beta   90.00
_cell.angle_gamma   90.00
#
_symmetry.space_group_name_H-M   'P 1'
#
loop_
_entity.id
_entity.type
_entity.pdbx_description
1 polymer ?
#
loop_
_entity_poly.entity_id
_entity_poly.type
_entity_poly.pdbx_seq_one_letter_code
_entity_poly.pdbx_strand_id
1 'polypeptide(L)'
;MTQLSTPSAPGTPSRPTLQKLPAAHLARLPISDHTRRSCGQAVTGFVDWLPFRLKHDYDQVVTDPIAATHTVRDYRRHLLTRRRLKPKTVDAAMTGIANLYLWFGMPRPDVRSAAPSRRNAPQSLAEDQVRDVLRAAERRGVRDHALVNLLHASG
;
A
#
# COMPACT_ATOMS: atom_id res chain seq x y z
N MET A 1 5.50 25.57 -47.75
CA MET A 1 6.45 25.14 -46.70
C MET A 1 6.12 25.92 -45.43
N THR A 2 5.36 25.34 -44.52
CA THR A 2 5.08 25.96 -43.20
C THR A 2 5.21 24.88 -42.15
N GLN A 3 6.33 24.88 -41.44
CA GLN A 3 6.62 24.00 -40.31
C GLN A 3 5.73 24.40 -39.13
N LEU A 4 4.70 23.60 -38.84
CA LEU A 4 4.01 23.66 -37.55
C LEU A 4 4.96 23.08 -36.50
N SER A 5 5.56 23.96 -35.70
CA SER A 5 6.24 23.58 -34.46
C SER A 5 5.19 23.02 -33.49
N THR A 6 5.18 21.71 -33.30
CA THR A 6 4.38 21.06 -32.26
C THR A 6 5.00 21.38 -30.89
N PRO A 7 4.22 21.84 -29.89
CA PRO A 7 4.74 22.11 -28.56
C PRO A 7 5.20 20.79 -27.90
N SER A 8 6.43 20.82 -27.38
CA SER A 8 7.07 19.75 -26.63
C SER A 8 6.13 19.19 -25.55
N ALA A 9 5.97 17.87 -25.53
CA ALA A 9 5.17 17.15 -24.54
C ALA A 9 5.61 17.50 -23.11
N PRO A 10 4.68 17.58 -22.13
CA PRO A 10 5.02 17.84 -20.74
C PRO A 10 6.00 16.78 -20.24
N GLY A 11 7.09 17.24 -19.62
CA GLY A 11 8.26 16.44 -19.28
C GLY A 11 7.93 15.11 -18.62
N THR A 12 8.45 14.04 -19.23
CA THR A 12 8.35 12.66 -18.76
C THR A 12 8.76 12.56 -17.29
N PRO A 13 7.96 11.94 -16.40
CA PRO A 13 8.33 11.79 -15.00
C PRO A 13 9.52 10.83 -14.87
N SER A 14 10.73 11.38 -14.80
CA SER A 14 11.97 10.62 -14.57
C SER A 14 11.91 9.85 -13.24
N ARG A 15 12.73 8.80 -13.06
CA ARG A 15 12.89 8.06 -11.79
C ARG A 15 12.91 8.93 -10.52
N PRO A 16 13.66 10.05 -10.43
CA PRO A 16 13.60 10.95 -9.28
C PRO A 16 12.21 11.59 -9.07
N THR A 17 11.45 11.85 -10.13
CA THR A 17 10.08 12.34 -10.08
C THR A 17 9.14 11.31 -9.46
N LEU A 18 9.27 10.02 -9.83
CA LEU A 18 8.50 8.92 -9.24
C LEU A 18 8.81 8.70 -7.75
N GLN A 19 10.02 9.01 -7.30
CA GLN A 19 10.41 8.91 -5.89
C GLN A 19 9.99 10.12 -5.05
N LYS A 20 10.06 11.35 -5.59
CA LYS A 20 9.83 12.59 -4.83
C LYS A 20 8.36 13.01 -4.78
N LEU A 21 7.62 12.77 -5.86
CA LEU A 21 6.22 13.17 -6.00
C LEU A 21 5.28 12.54 -4.94
N PRO A 22 5.41 11.25 -4.59
CA PRO A 22 4.55 10.62 -3.58
C PRO A 22 4.71 11.26 -2.21
N ALA A 23 5.94 11.50 -1.76
CA ALA A 23 6.21 12.04 -0.42
C ALA A 23 5.67 13.48 -0.25
N ALA A 24 5.91 14.33 -1.25
CA ALA A 24 5.42 15.71 -1.25
C ALA A 24 3.87 15.78 -1.32
N HIS A 25 3.25 14.90 -2.11
CA HIS A 25 1.79 14.83 -2.23
C HIS A 25 1.15 14.29 -0.95
N LEU A 26 1.70 13.19 -0.41
CA LEU A 26 1.26 12.56 0.84
C LEU A 26 1.35 13.48 2.06
N ALA A 27 2.31 14.42 2.09
CA ALA A 27 2.46 15.40 3.16
C ALA A 27 1.29 16.41 3.22
N ARG A 28 0.60 16.65 2.09
CA ARG A 28 -0.51 17.61 1.99
C ARG A 28 -1.87 17.01 2.32
N LEU A 29 -1.97 15.68 2.37
CA LEU A 29 -3.23 14.99 2.63
C LEU A 29 -3.52 14.92 4.14
N PRO A 30 -4.78 15.13 4.58
CA PRO A 30 -5.21 14.99 5.97
C PRO A 30 -5.39 13.50 6.33
N ILE A 31 -4.31 12.73 6.24
CA ILE A 31 -4.27 11.31 6.56
C ILE A 31 -3.39 11.05 7.78
N SER A 32 -3.64 9.92 8.46
CA SER A 32 -2.81 9.52 9.59
C SER A 32 -1.34 9.30 9.20
N ASP A 33 -0.42 9.57 10.13
CA ASP A 33 1.01 9.30 9.93
C ASP A 33 1.30 7.83 9.65
N HIS A 34 0.47 6.91 10.17
CA HIS A 34 0.59 5.50 9.86
C HIS A 34 0.29 5.22 8.37
N THR A 35 -0.81 5.75 7.85
CA THR A 35 -1.19 5.61 6.43
C THR A 35 -0.14 6.24 5.52
N ARG A 36 0.35 7.43 5.89
CA ARG A 36 1.39 8.15 5.15
C ARG A 36 2.67 7.31 5.03
N ARG A 37 3.17 6.79 6.15
CA ARG A 37 4.38 5.93 6.19
C ARG A 37 4.19 4.65 5.40
N SER A 38 3.06 3.97 5.57
CA SER A 38 2.76 2.71 4.88
C SER A 38 2.71 2.88 3.36
N CYS A 39 2.03 3.92 2.87
CA CYS A 39 1.98 4.24 1.44
C CYS A 39 3.36 4.63 0.90
N GLY A 40 4.10 5.49 1.62
CA GLY A 40 5.45 5.88 1.24
C GLY A 40 6.42 4.69 1.12
N GLN A 41 6.37 3.76 2.08
CA GLN A 41 7.16 2.52 2.02
C GLN A 41 6.78 1.64 0.84
N ALA A 42 5.49 1.47 0.56
CA ALA A 42 5.02 0.68 -0.57
C ALA A 42 5.51 1.23 -1.91
N VAL A 43 5.42 2.55 -2.10
CA VAL A 43 5.88 3.22 -3.31
C VAL A 43 7.40 3.17 -3.45
N THR A 44 8.13 3.44 -2.37
CA THR A 44 9.61 3.38 -2.37
C THR A 44 10.08 1.98 -2.78
N GLY A 45 9.53 0.93 -2.15
CA GLY A 45 9.89 -0.44 -2.48
C GLY A 45 9.59 -0.83 -3.93
N PHE A 46 8.49 -0.32 -4.50
CA PHE A 46 8.15 -0.55 -5.90
C PHE A 46 9.15 0.14 -6.84
N VAL A 47 9.42 1.42 -6.62
CA VAL A 47 10.33 2.20 -7.47
C VAL A 47 11.77 1.69 -7.40
N ASP A 48 12.21 1.25 -6.22
CA ASP A 48 13.53 0.63 -6.04
C ASP A 48 13.63 -0.75 -6.69
N TRP A 49 12.49 -1.44 -6.87
CA TRP A 49 12.43 -2.73 -7.55
C TRP A 49 12.42 -2.62 -9.08
N LEU A 50 11.85 -1.55 -9.66
CA LEU A 50 11.73 -1.37 -11.11
C LEU A 50 13.02 -1.61 -11.93
N PRO A 51 14.23 -1.16 -11.52
CA PRO A 51 15.47 -1.41 -12.26
C PRO A 51 15.86 -2.87 -12.44
N PHE A 52 15.42 -3.73 -11.53
CA PHE A 52 15.69 -5.15 -11.65
C PHE A 52 14.77 -5.84 -12.67
N ARG A 53 13.70 -5.16 -13.09
CA ARG A 53 12.71 -5.70 -14.03
C ARG A 53 12.80 -5.07 -15.41
N LEU A 54 13.04 -3.77 -15.48
CA LEU A 54 13.05 -3.00 -16.72
C LEU A 54 14.46 -2.49 -16.99
N LYS A 55 15.06 -2.95 -18.09
CA LYS A 55 16.37 -2.47 -18.51
C LYS A 55 16.31 -1.11 -19.21
N HIS A 56 15.23 -0.78 -19.93
CA HIS A 56 15.16 0.46 -20.74
C HIS A 56 13.79 1.17 -20.79
N ASP A 57 12.66 0.52 -20.49
CA ASP A 57 11.31 1.10 -20.67
C ASP A 57 10.62 1.52 -19.35
N TYR A 58 11.17 2.53 -18.67
CA TYR A 58 10.49 3.11 -17.50
C TYR A 58 9.26 3.94 -17.84
N ASP A 59 9.28 4.58 -19.01
CA ASP A 59 8.24 5.51 -19.42
C ASP A 59 6.91 4.81 -19.64
N GLN A 60 6.94 3.61 -20.24
CA GLN A 60 5.72 2.82 -20.48
C GLN A 60 4.99 2.45 -19.19
N VAL A 61 5.71 2.25 -18.07
CA VAL A 61 5.11 1.95 -16.77
C VAL A 61 4.26 3.09 -16.22
N VAL A 62 4.46 4.31 -16.74
CA VAL A 62 3.82 5.54 -16.28
C VAL A 62 3.03 6.27 -17.37
N THR A 63 2.98 5.72 -18.59
CA THR A 63 2.19 6.26 -19.69
C THR A 63 1.21 5.24 -20.29
N ASP A 64 1.49 3.93 -20.17
CA ASP A 64 0.64 2.86 -20.69
C ASP A 64 -0.05 2.09 -19.54
N PRO A 65 -1.39 2.15 -19.42
CA PRO A 65 -2.16 1.38 -18.44
C PRO A 65 -1.92 -0.13 -18.46
N ILE A 66 -1.65 -0.70 -19.64
CA ILE A 66 -1.42 -2.13 -19.80
C ILE A 66 -0.05 -2.49 -19.24
N ALA A 67 1.01 -1.79 -19.67
CA ALA A 67 2.35 -1.95 -19.12
C ALA A 67 2.40 -1.72 -17.59
N ALA A 68 1.67 -0.72 -17.08
CA ALA A 68 1.50 -0.48 -15.65
C ALA A 68 0.92 -1.71 -14.94
N THR A 69 -0.18 -2.27 -15.46
CA THR A 69 -0.84 -3.45 -14.89
C THR A 69 0.07 -4.68 -14.86
N HIS A 70 0.78 -4.96 -15.95
CA HIS A 70 1.75 -6.05 -16.01
C HIS A 70 2.89 -5.86 -14.99
N THR A 71 3.41 -4.64 -14.88
CA THR A 71 4.52 -4.32 -13.98
C THR A 71 4.11 -4.47 -12.51
N VAL A 72 2.93 -3.99 -12.12
CA VAL A 72 2.41 -4.15 -10.76
C VAL A 72 2.11 -5.63 -10.45
N ARG A 73 1.61 -6.39 -11.43
CA ARG A 73 1.41 -7.84 -11.30
C ARG A 73 2.74 -8.58 -11.05
N ASP A 74 3.80 -8.21 -11.75
CA ASP A 74 5.14 -8.77 -11.55
C ASP A 74 5.72 -8.40 -10.19
N TYR A 75 5.51 -7.16 -9.74
CA TYR A 75 5.93 -6.75 -8.40
C TYR A 75 5.18 -7.50 -7.31
N ARG A 76 3.85 -7.67 -7.45
CA ARG A 76 3.04 -8.52 -6.55
C ARG A 76 3.62 -9.93 -6.47
N ARG A 77 3.97 -10.52 -7.60
CA ARG A 77 4.60 -11.86 -7.64
C ARG A 77 5.95 -11.85 -6.92
N HIS A 78 6.78 -10.82 -7.11
CA HIS A 78 8.05 -10.66 -6.41
C HIS A 78 7.87 -10.60 -4.88
N LEU A 79 6.89 -9.83 -4.39
CA LEU A 79 6.60 -9.71 -2.97
C LEU A 79 6.16 -11.05 -2.35
N LEU A 80 5.34 -11.82 -3.05
CA LEU A 80 4.88 -13.13 -2.58
C LEU A 80 5.97 -14.21 -2.65
N THR A 81 6.75 -14.24 -3.73
CA THR A 81 7.65 -15.38 -4.00
C THR A 81 9.07 -15.16 -3.49
N ARG A 82 9.63 -13.96 -3.70
CA ARG A 82 11.01 -13.63 -3.35
C ARG A 82 11.12 -13.02 -1.96
N ARG A 83 10.21 -12.10 -1.61
CA ARG A 83 10.16 -11.49 -0.27
C ARG A 83 9.32 -12.27 0.74
N ARG A 84 8.51 -13.23 0.28
CA ARG A 84 7.64 -14.09 1.11
C ARG A 84 6.77 -13.30 2.09
N LEU A 85 6.27 -12.13 1.67
CA LEU A 85 5.41 -11.30 2.50
C LEU A 85 4.02 -11.94 2.67
N LYS A 86 3.38 -11.66 3.80
CA LYS A 86 2.01 -12.09 4.07
C LYS A 86 1.04 -11.48 3.04
N PRO A 87 0.02 -12.21 2.56
CA PRO A 87 -0.90 -11.70 1.52
C PRO A 87 -1.56 -10.36 1.85
N LYS A 88 -1.98 -10.14 3.10
CA LYS A 88 -2.55 -8.85 3.55
C LYS A 88 -1.56 -7.69 3.42
N THR A 89 -0.28 -7.94 3.71
CA THR A 89 0.78 -6.93 3.56
C THR A 89 1.00 -6.59 2.08
N VAL A 90 0.95 -7.60 1.20
CA VAL A 90 1.04 -7.38 -0.25
C VAL A 90 -0.13 -6.55 -0.75
N ASP A 91 -1.36 -6.82 -0.31
CA ASP A 91 -2.54 -6.05 -0.72
C ASP A 91 -2.51 -4.60 -0.24
N ALA A 92 -2.01 -4.37 0.98
CA ALA A 92 -1.75 -3.01 1.46
C ALA A 92 -0.73 -2.27 0.56
N ALA A 93 0.35 -2.95 0.16
CA ALA A 93 1.33 -2.38 -0.77
C ALA A 93 0.72 -2.10 -2.15
N MET A 94 -0.09 -3.03 -2.69
CA MET A 94 -0.79 -2.83 -3.97
C MET A 94 -1.76 -1.65 -3.92
N THR A 95 -2.38 -1.40 -2.77
CA THR A 95 -3.26 -0.25 -2.55
C THR A 95 -2.46 1.05 -2.55
N GLY A 96 -1.32 1.09 -1.87
CA GLY A 96 -0.41 2.24 -1.91
C GLY A 96 0.06 2.56 -3.33
N ILE A 97 0.41 1.54 -4.12
CA ILE A 97 0.82 1.71 -5.52
C ILE A 97 -0.36 2.13 -6.39
N ALA A 98 -1.55 1.56 -6.21
CA ALA A 98 -2.75 1.99 -6.93
C ALA A 98 -3.03 3.49 -6.74
N ASN A 99 -2.89 4.00 -5.51
CA ASN A 99 -3.06 5.42 -5.23
C ASN A 99 -2.02 6.29 -5.94
N LEU A 100 -0.78 5.80 -6.08
CA LEU A 100 0.25 6.48 -6.86
C LEU A 100 -0.20 6.70 -8.30
N TYR A 101 -0.74 5.66 -8.95
CA TYR A 101 -1.24 5.75 -10.32
C TYR A 101 -2.40 6.75 -10.45
N LEU A 102 -3.32 6.76 -9.47
CA LEU A 102 -4.40 7.75 -9.43
C LEU A 102 -3.87 9.19 -9.32
N TRP A 103 -2.80 9.44 -8.57
CA TRP A 103 -2.19 10.78 -8.47
C TRP A 103 -1.53 11.23 -9.77
N PHE A 104 -1.08 10.30 -10.61
CA PHE A 104 -0.61 10.58 -11.96
C PHE A 104 -1.73 10.72 -12.99
N GLY A 105 -3.00 10.63 -12.58
CA GLY A 105 -4.15 10.66 -13.49
C GLY A 105 -4.31 9.38 -14.32
N MET A 106 -3.62 8.30 -13.95
CA MET A 106 -3.74 7.00 -14.60
C MET A 106 -4.82 6.15 -13.94
N PRO A 107 -5.44 5.23 -14.71
CA PRO A 107 -6.34 4.25 -14.13
C PRO A 107 -5.60 3.35 -13.13
N ARG A 108 -6.34 2.88 -12.13
CA ARG A 108 -5.82 1.90 -11.18
C ARG A 108 -5.42 0.61 -11.92
N PRO A 109 -4.19 0.10 -11.71
CA PRO A 109 -3.78 -1.19 -12.24
C PRO A 109 -4.72 -2.32 -11.80
N ASP A 110 -5.20 -3.12 -12.76
CA ASP A 110 -6.09 -4.24 -12.47
C ASP A 110 -5.28 -5.45 -11.97
N VAL A 111 -5.12 -5.53 -10.64
CA VAL A 111 -4.37 -6.60 -9.99
C VAL A 111 -5.21 -7.25 -8.92
N ARG A 112 -5.44 -8.56 -9.08
CA ARG A 112 -6.18 -9.38 -8.13
C ARG A 112 -5.53 -9.35 -6.73
N SER A 113 -6.38 -9.25 -5.70
CA SER A 113 -5.96 -9.37 -4.29
C SER A 113 -5.15 -10.66 -4.06
N ALA A 114 -4.12 -10.57 -3.23
CA ALA A 114 -3.31 -11.69 -2.77
C ALA A 114 -3.98 -12.43 -1.63
N ALA A 115 -4.65 -11.72 -0.73
CA ALA A 115 -5.38 -12.32 0.37
C ALA A 115 -6.65 -13.04 -0.13
N PRO A 116 -7.04 -14.16 0.51
CA PRO A 116 -8.30 -14.81 0.20
C PRO A 116 -9.47 -13.84 0.44
N SER A 117 -10.47 -13.92 -0.43
CA SER A 117 -11.69 -13.09 -0.35
C SER A 117 -12.53 -13.37 0.90
N ARG A 118 -12.39 -14.57 1.49
CA ARG A 118 -13.01 -14.88 2.78
C ARG A 118 -12.15 -14.34 3.90
N ARG A 119 -12.56 -13.20 4.45
CA ARG A 119 -12.12 -12.75 5.78
C ARG A 119 -12.71 -13.76 6.77
N ASN A 120 -11.89 -14.58 7.43
CA ASN A 120 -12.35 -15.28 8.62
C ASN A 120 -12.88 -14.20 9.57
N ALA A 121 -14.16 -14.32 9.97
CA ALA A 121 -14.73 -13.40 10.94
C ALA A 121 -13.82 -13.37 12.17
N PRO A 122 -13.56 -12.20 12.78
CA PRO A 122 -12.85 -12.16 14.05
C PRO A 122 -13.56 -13.13 15.00
N GLN A 123 -12.81 -14.07 15.55
CA GLN A 123 -13.37 -15.05 16.47
C GLN A 123 -13.70 -14.31 17.77
N SER A 124 -14.98 -14.26 18.11
CA SER A 124 -15.42 -13.73 19.40
C SER A 124 -14.86 -14.60 20.51
N LEU A 125 -14.42 -13.96 21.58
CA LEU A 125 -14.11 -14.67 22.82
C LEU A 125 -15.42 -15.22 23.40
N ALA A 126 -15.39 -16.46 23.87
CA ALA A 126 -16.45 -17.00 24.70
C ALA A 126 -16.40 -16.38 26.11
N GLU A 127 -17.50 -16.49 26.87
CA GLU A 127 -17.65 -15.81 28.17
C GLU A 127 -16.62 -16.25 29.22
N ASP A 128 -16.20 -17.51 29.19
CA ASP A 128 -15.08 -18.03 29.98
C ASP A 128 -13.75 -17.38 29.58
N GLN A 129 -13.49 -17.24 28.27
CA GLN A 129 -12.29 -16.60 27.74
C GLN A 129 -12.24 -15.11 28.06
N VAL A 130 -13.39 -14.41 28.04
CA VAL A 130 -13.49 -13.02 28.49
C VAL A 130 -13.13 -12.91 29.97
N ARG A 131 -13.66 -13.79 30.83
CA ARG A 131 -13.33 -13.82 32.27
C ARG A 131 -11.83 -14.07 32.50
N ASP A 132 -11.22 -14.94 31.73
CA ASP A 132 -9.78 -15.21 31.83
C ASP A 132 -8.94 -14.00 31.44
N VAL A 133 -9.33 -13.27 30.39
CA VAL A 133 -8.67 -12.02 29.98
C VAL A 133 -8.79 -10.95 31.06
N LEU A 134 -9.98 -10.78 31.66
CA LEU A 134 -10.20 -9.82 32.76
C LEU A 134 -9.33 -10.15 33.97
N ARG A 135 -9.30 -11.42 34.39
CA ARG A 135 -8.44 -11.90 35.50
C ARG A 135 -6.96 -11.73 35.20
N ALA A 136 -6.54 -11.95 33.95
CA ALA A 136 -5.15 -11.74 33.55
C ALA A 136 -4.77 -10.25 33.60
N ALA A 137 -5.67 -9.36 33.20
CA ALA A 137 -5.47 -7.91 33.27
C ALA A 137 -5.38 -7.40 34.72
N GLU A 138 -6.22 -7.92 35.62
CA GLU A 138 -6.15 -7.64 37.07
C GLU A 138 -4.77 -7.95 37.64
N ARG A 139 -4.22 -9.12 37.31
CA ARG A 139 -2.89 -9.55 37.80
C ARG A 139 -1.75 -8.69 37.25
N ARG A 140 -1.92 -8.04 36.10
CA ARG A 140 -0.87 -7.24 35.45
C ARG A 140 -0.81 -5.80 35.97
N GLY A 141 -1.94 -5.26 36.41
CA GLY A 141 -2.01 -3.99 37.13
C GLY A 141 -3.21 -3.12 36.76
N VAL A 142 -3.41 -2.05 37.54
CA VAL A 142 -4.61 -1.19 37.50
C VAL A 142 -4.86 -0.58 36.11
N ARG A 143 -3.80 -0.16 35.41
CA ARG A 143 -3.93 0.43 34.07
C ARG A 143 -4.46 -0.58 33.05
N ASP A 144 -3.91 -1.78 33.03
CA ASP A 144 -4.29 -2.81 32.06
C ASP A 144 -5.70 -3.31 32.35
N HIS A 145 -6.05 -3.48 33.63
CA HIS A 145 -7.41 -3.80 34.05
C HIS A 145 -8.42 -2.74 33.60
N ALA A 146 -8.12 -1.45 33.82
CA ALA A 146 -8.99 -0.35 33.39
C ALA A 146 -9.17 -0.30 31.86
N LEU A 147 -8.08 -0.49 31.10
CA LEU A 147 -8.13 -0.49 29.63
C LEU A 147 -8.95 -1.67 29.09
N VAL A 148 -8.75 -2.87 29.62
CA VAL A 148 -9.46 -4.07 29.17
C VAL A 148 -10.95 -3.98 29.54
N ASN A 149 -11.28 -3.51 30.75
CA ASN A 149 -12.67 -3.27 31.15
C ASN A 149 -13.35 -2.23 30.28
N LEU A 150 -12.66 -1.12 29.97
CA LEU A 150 -13.19 -0.08 29.09
C LEU A 150 -13.51 -0.66 27.72
N LEU A 151 -12.57 -1.40 27.11
CA LEU A 151 -12.76 -2.03 25.81
C LEU A 151 -13.87 -3.09 25.81
N HIS A 152 -14.05 -3.82 26.91
CA HIS A 152 -15.12 -4.79 27.05
C HIS A 152 -16.49 -4.12 27.18
N ALA A 153 -16.60 -3.05 27.96
CA ALA A 153 -17.85 -2.34 28.20
C ALA A 153 -18.27 -1.43 27.04
N SER A 154 -17.31 -0.95 26.25
CA SER A 154 -17.56 -0.06 25.10
C SER A 154 -17.58 -0.78 23.74
N GLY A 155 -17.49 -2.12 23.76
CA GLY A 155 -17.45 -2.97 22.56
C GLY A 155 -18.78 -3.12 21.86
#